data_AF-A0A937GUV3-F1
#
_entry.id   AF-A0A937GUV3-F1
#
_cell.length_a   1.000
_cell.length_b   1.000
_cell.length_c   1.000
_cell.angle_alpha   90.00
_cell.angle_beta   90.00
_cell.angle_gamma   90.00
#
_symmetry.space_group_name_H-M   'P 1'
#
loop_
_entity.id
_entity.type
_entity.pdbx_description
1 polymer ?
#
loop_
_entity_poly.entity_id
_entity_poly.type
_entity_poly.pdbx_seq_one_letter_code
_entity_poly.pdbx_strand_id
1 'polypeptide(L)' 'TSEVNNNSTNSTQFHIVKKGDTLYSLSKYYKIPLEELIQINKISDQTIYLGQELKIPAKN' A
#
# COMPACT_ATOMS: atom_id res chain seq x y z
N THR A 1 3.50 32.65 -19.02
CA THR A 1 4.44 31.98 -18.10
C THR A 1 3.77 30.71 -17.62
N SER A 2 4.15 29.59 -18.23
CA SER A 2 3.64 28.26 -17.89
C SER A 2 4.55 27.67 -16.83
N GLU A 3 4.03 27.43 -15.63
CA GLU A 3 4.36 26.28 -14.76
C GLU A 3 3.53 26.39 -13.47
N VAL A 4 2.34 25.82 -13.53
CA VAL A 4 1.53 25.52 -12.34
C VAL A 4 2.16 24.28 -11.70
N ASN A 5 2.90 24.48 -10.61
CA ASN A 5 3.54 23.42 -9.83
C ASN A 5 2.47 22.61 -9.08
N ASN A 6 1.89 21.61 -9.75
CA ASN A 6 1.09 20.57 -9.12
C ASN A 6 2.01 19.59 -8.39
N ASN A 7 2.60 20.00 -7.26
CA ASN A 7 3.24 19.07 -6.33
C ASN A 7 2.14 18.32 -5.55
N SER A 8 1.48 17.38 -6.23
CA SER A 8 0.76 16.28 -5.59
C SER A 8 1.79 15.46 -4.81
N THR A 9 1.97 15.76 -3.53
CA THR A 9 2.76 14.94 -2.63
C THR A 9 2.02 13.60 -2.49
N ASN A 10 2.37 12.64 -3.34
CA ASN A 10 1.98 11.24 -3.20
C ASN A 10 2.59 10.73 -1.89
N SER A 11 1.90 11.00 -0.78
CA SER A 11 2.32 10.56 0.55
C SER A 11 2.24 9.04 0.57
N THR A 12 3.39 8.40 0.42
CA THR A 12 3.49 6.95 0.56
C THR A 12 3.23 6.62 2.02
N GLN A 13 2.13 5.93 2.29
CA GLN A 13 1.82 5.44 3.63
C GLN A 13 2.48 4.07 3.83
N PHE A 14 2.87 3.77 5.07
CA PHE A 14 3.40 2.47 5.46
C PHE A 14 2.51 1.84 6.53
N HIS A 15 2.34 0.52 6.45
CA HIS A 15 1.60 -0.28 7.43
C HIS A 15 2.47 -1.41 7.96
N ILE A 16 2.56 -1.52 9.29
CA ILE A 16 3.23 -2.65 9.93
C ILE A 16 2.18 -3.73 10.19
N VAL A 17 2.37 -4.91 9.59
CA VAL A 17 1.46 -6.06 9.70
C VAL A 17 1.32 -6.50 11.15
N LYS A 18 0.08 -6.56 11.63
CA LYS A 18 -0.29 -6.96 12.99
C LYS A 18 -1.00 -8.30 13.00
N LYS A 19 -1.16 -8.87 14.19
CA LYS A 19 -1.86 -10.15 14.37
C LYS A 19 -3.30 -10.03 13.87
N GLY A 20 -3.67 -10.88 12.91
CA GLY A 20 -4.99 -10.89 12.27
C GLY A 20 -5.05 -10.13 10.94
N ASP A 21 -3.98 -9.44 10.55
CA ASP A 21 -3.91 -8.83 9.23
C ASP A 21 -3.74 -9.90 8.14
N THR A 22 -4.44 -9.68 7.03
CA THR A 22 -4.33 -10.45 5.80
C THR A 22 -4.21 -9.47 4.65
N LEU A 23 -3.63 -9.88 3.52
CA LEU A 23 -3.59 -9.01 2.34
C LEU A 23 -5.00 -8.56 1.90
N TYR A 24 -6.00 -9.44 2.07
CA TYR A 24 -7.38 -9.12 1.76
C TYR A 24 -7.97 -8.06 2.71
N SER A 25 -7.78 -8.21 4.02
CA SER A 25 -8.29 -7.23 5.00
C SER A 25 -7.64 -5.87 4.81
N LEU A 26 -6.32 -5.83 4.55
CA LEU A 26 -5.58 -4.61 4.27
C LEU A 26 -6.01 -3.97 2.95
N SER A 27 -6.16 -4.76 1.88
CA SER A 27 -6.69 -4.30 0.60
C SER A 27 -8.06 -3.63 0.76
N LYS A 28 -8.98 -4.24 1.51
CA LYS A 28 -10.30 -3.67 1.79
C LYS A 28 -10.23 -2.41 2.66
N TYR A 29 -9.41 -2.43 3.69
CA TYR A 29 -9.24 -1.31 4.62
C TYR A 29 -8.71 -0.07 3.89
N TYR A 30 -7.64 -0.23 3.10
CA TYR A 30 -7.02 0.86 2.34
C TYR A 30 -7.71 1.15 1.00
N LYS A 31 -8.71 0.35 0.61
CA LYS A 31 -9.42 0.43 -0.68
C LYS A 31 -8.47 0.34 -1.89
N ILE A 32 -7.45 -0.50 -1.77
CA ILE A 32 -6.43 -0.74 -2.80
C ILE A 32 -6.66 -2.15 -3.36
N PRO A 33 -6.62 -2.36 -4.68
CA PRO A 33 -6.65 -3.69 -5.27
C PRO A 33 -5.59 -4.61 -4.65
N LEU A 34 -5.97 -5.88 -4.42
CA LEU A 34 -5.08 -6.87 -3.81
C LEU A 34 -3.81 -7.05 -4.67
N GLU A 35 -3.99 -7.10 -5.99
CA GLU A 35 -2.92 -7.25 -6.95
C GLU A 35 -1.93 -6.09 -6.89
N GLU A 36 -2.43 -4.86 -6.71
CA GLU A 36 -1.60 -3.66 -6.58
C GLU A 36 -0.79 -3.68 -5.28
N LEU A 37 -1.42 -4.07 -4.17
CA LEU A 37 -0.74 -4.24 -2.88
C LEU A 37 0.36 -5.31 -2.94
N ILE A 38 0.12 -6.42 -3.66
CA ILE A 38 1.09 -7.49 -3.88
C ILE A 38 2.26 -7.00 -4.74
N GLN A 39 1.97 -6.34 -5.86
CA GLN A 39 2.98 -5.86 -6.81
C GLN A 39 3.91 -4.84 -6.18
N ILE A 40 3.37 -3.84 -5.48
CA ILE A 40 4.17 -2.75 -4.91
C ILE A 40 5.09 -3.24 -3.78
N ASN A 41 4.66 -4.26 -3.04
CA ASN A 41 5.41 -4.87 -1.94
C ASN A 41 6.23 -6.09 -2.36
N LYS A 42 6.20 -6.47 -3.65
CA LYS A 42 6.88 -7.65 -4.20
C LYS A 42 6.58 -8.92 -3.40
N ILE A 43 5.33 -9.11 -3.01
CA ILE A 43 4.92 -10.23 -2.17
C ILE A 43 4.77 -11.48 -3.04
N SER A 44 5.58 -12.49 -2.78
CA SER A 44 5.43 -13.82 -3.35
C SER A 44 4.44 -14.64 -2.53
N ASP A 45 3.68 -15.51 -3.19
CA ASP A 45 2.78 -16.49 -2.56
C ASP A 45 1.70 -15.90 -1.65
N GLN A 46 1.35 -14.62 -1.84
CA GLN A 46 0.30 -13.91 -1.09
C GLN A 46 0.45 -14.01 0.45
N THR A 47 1.68 -14.22 0.92
CA THR A 47 1.96 -14.42 2.35
C THR A 47 2.58 -13.16 2.95
N ILE A 48 2.09 -12.75 4.12
CA ILE A 48 2.63 -11.63 4.89
C ILE A 48 2.97 -12.08 6.31
N TYR A 49 3.99 -11.47 6.89
CA TYR A 49 4.51 -11.82 8.21
C TYR A 49 4.22 -10.72 9.23
N LEU A 50 4.02 -11.10 10.50
CA LEU A 50 3.88 -10.13 11.58
C LEU A 50 5.12 -9.24 11.68
N GLY A 51 4.91 -7.93 11.81
CA GLY A 51 5.97 -6.95 11.83
C GLY A 51 6.52 -6.58 10.45
N GLN A 52 6.04 -7.21 9.38
CA GLN A 52 6.41 -6.83 8.02
C GLN A 52 5.87 -5.43 7.70
N GLU A 53 6.72 -4.58 7.12
CA GLU A 53 6.31 -3.29 6.61
C GLU A 53 5.75 -3.43 5.19
N LEU A 54 4.56 -2.89 4.98
CA LEU A 54 3.87 -2.83 3.69
C LEU A 54 3.74 -1.38 3.24
N LYS A 55 4.20 -1.12 2.02
CA LYS A 55 3.98 0.10 1.27
C LYS A 55 2.54 0.16 0.79
N ILE A 56 1.85 1.23 1.17
CA ILE A 56 0.46 1.52 0.83
C ILE A 56 0.46 2.71 -0.15
N PRO A 57 0.14 2.48 -1.44
CA PRO A 57 0.03 3.58 -2.39
C PRO A 57 -1.15 4.48 -2.03
N ALA A 58 -0.90 5.79 -1.94
CA ALA A 58 -1.98 6.76 -1.86
C ALA A 58 -2.69 6.79 -3.22
N LYS A 59 -3.95 6.39 -3.24
CA LYS A 59 -4.80 6.57 -4.41
C LYS A 59 -5.35 7.99 -4.37
N ASN A 60 -4.90 8.83 -5.29
CA ASN A 60 -5.50 10.15 -5.56
C ASN A 60 -6.91 9.99 -6.15
#